data_AF-A0A2P9H4A8-F1
#
_entry.id   AF-A0A2P9H4A8-F1
#
_cell.length_a   1.000
_cell.length_b   1.000
_cell.length_c   1.000
_cell.angle_alpha   90.00
_cell.angle_beta   90.00
_cell.angle_gamma   90.00
#
_symmetry.space_group_name_H-M   'P 1'
#
loop_
_entity.id
_entity.type
_entity.pdbx_description
1 polymer ?
#
loop_
_entity_poly.entity_id
_entity_poly.type
_entity_poly.pdbx_seq_one_letter_code
_entity_poly.pdbx_strand_id
1 'polypeptide(L)'
;MPELKKRKVGLGAEADQASGLRRIFDQLPVRWSLVLQPSMRSDNQADALAGRARQWATHAGPTLVIDAARSQVALALGLRLRYDLEHALAGDCDLGDACVAAGNSLWVLPAARALDAAFADERRAEPVASALQSIAREMRQAMLILPAARVSWVRHFPEIVRERQALIPVSRGADASTAVLTAVRRAMSDAEIDTFHLLFLGMGDAAAGRLLSGMAAIAHRHFGATLIAAKPVPDTEIASAGASIRDRSVESVF
;
A
#
# COMPACT_ATOMS: atom_id res chain seq x y z
N MET A 1 -40.09 19.69 -51.48
CA MET A 1 -38.81 18.95 -51.61
C MET A 1 -37.74 19.65 -50.77
N PRO A 2 -37.16 18.97 -49.77
CA PRO A 2 -35.82 19.27 -49.29
C PRO A 2 -34.87 18.07 -49.48
N GLU A 3 -33.66 18.33 -49.98
CA GLU A 3 -32.62 17.33 -50.22
C GLU A 3 -31.96 16.86 -48.91
N LEU A 4 -32.04 15.56 -48.63
CA LEU A 4 -31.30 14.88 -47.58
C LEU A 4 -29.88 14.52 -48.08
N LYS A 5 -28.90 15.33 -47.67
CA LYS A 5 -27.47 15.05 -47.82
C LYS A 5 -27.10 13.72 -47.16
N LYS A 6 -26.78 12.71 -47.97
CA LYS A 6 -26.15 11.45 -47.54
C LYS A 6 -24.77 11.74 -46.94
N ARG A 7 -24.64 11.64 -45.61
CA ARG A 7 -23.34 11.55 -44.94
C ARG A 7 -22.70 10.21 -45.28
N LYS A 8 -21.52 10.26 -45.93
CA LYS A 8 -20.62 9.10 -46.07
C LYS A 8 -20.20 8.64 -44.68
N VAL A 9 -20.61 7.42 -44.31
CA VAL A 9 -20.02 6.68 -43.19
C VAL A 9 -18.68 6.15 -43.68
N GLY A 10 -17.59 6.74 -43.20
CA GLY A 10 -16.24 6.22 -43.42
C GLY A 10 -16.06 4.92 -42.64
N LEU A 11 -16.11 3.80 -43.34
CA LEU A 11 -15.57 2.51 -42.90
C LEU A 11 -14.04 2.57 -42.98
N GLY A 12 -13.37 2.16 -41.89
CA GLY A 12 -11.93 1.88 -41.92
C GLY A 12 -11.15 2.49 -40.76
N ALA A 13 -11.51 2.20 -39.51
CA ALA A 13 -10.48 2.15 -38.48
C ALA A 13 -9.70 0.85 -38.73
N GLU A 14 -8.60 0.94 -39.50
CA GLU A 14 -7.59 -0.10 -39.51
C GLU A 14 -7.20 -0.36 -38.06
N ALA A 15 -7.58 -1.53 -37.56
CA ALA A 15 -7.17 -1.98 -36.24
C ALA A 15 -5.64 -2.04 -36.25
N ASP A 16 -5.01 -1.05 -35.63
CA ASP A 16 -3.57 -0.96 -35.47
C ASP A 16 -3.08 -2.27 -34.83
N GLN A 17 -2.55 -3.18 -35.65
CA GLN A 17 -2.05 -4.49 -35.21
C GLN A 17 -0.88 -4.33 -34.23
N ALA A 18 -0.23 -3.16 -34.19
CA ALA A 18 0.79 -2.85 -33.20
C ALA A 18 0.21 -2.38 -31.85
N SER A 19 -1.08 -2.06 -31.74
CA SER A 19 -1.72 -1.70 -30.46
C SER A 19 -1.71 -2.87 -29.46
N GLY A 20 -1.82 -4.11 -29.95
CA GLY A 20 -1.71 -5.32 -29.14
C GLY A 20 -0.29 -5.55 -28.61
N LEU A 21 0.73 -5.35 -29.45
CA LEU A 21 2.13 -5.47 -29.05
C LEU A 21 2.55 -4.34 -28.10
N ARG A 22 2.11 -3.10 -28.35
CA ARG A 22 2.35 -1.98 -27.41
C ARG A 22 1.72 -2.26 -26.05
N ARG A 23 0.52 -2.84 -25.98
CA ARG A 23 -0.05 -3.30 -24.69
C ARG A 23 0.78 -4.36 -23.97
N ILE A 24 1.42 -5.26 -24.72
CA ILE A 24 2.28 -6.31 -24.14
C ILE A 24 3.60 -5.72 -23.62
N PHE A 25 4.13 -4.68 -24.27
CA PHE A 25 5.42 -4.06 -23.91
C PHE A 25 5.31 -2.79 -23.04
N ASP A 26 4.16 -2.13 -22.98
CA ASP A 26 3.92 -0.93 -22.16
C ASP A 26 3.51 -1.25 -20.71
N GLN A 27 3.21 -2.52 -20.40
CA GLN A 27 2.95 -2.94 -19.03
C GLN A 27 4.26 -3.05 -18.25
N LEU A 28 4.74 -1.91 -17.77
CA LEU A 28 5.78 -1.87 -16.77
C LEU A 28 5.32 -2.68 -15.54
N PRO A 29 6.17 -3.56 -15.00
CA PRO A 29 5.81 -4.32 -13.81
C PRO A 29 5.52 -3.37 -12.65
N VAL A 30 4.52 -3.74 -11.85
CA VAL A 30 4.13 -3.00 -10.64
C VAL A 30 5.32 -2.90 -9.71
N ARG A 31 5.65 -1.70 -9.25
CA ARG A 31 6.68 -1.52 -8.22
C ARG A 31 6.07 -1.76 -6.85
N TRP A 32 6.44 -2.87 -6.24
CA TRP A 32 6.00 -3.22 -4.91
C TRP A 32 6.87 -2.58 -3.84
N SER A 33 6.25 -2.24 -2.72
CA SER A 33 6.94 -1.90 -1.50
C SER A 33 6.26 -2.54 -0.32
N LEU A 34 7.06 -3.23 0.48
CA LEU A 34 6.60 -3.90 1.68
C LEU A 34 6.75 -2.99 2.88
N VAL A 35 5.67 -2.83 3.64
CA VAL A 35 5.67 -2.16 4.95
C VAL A 35 5.38 -3.21 6.01
N LEU A 36 6.30 -3.39 6.95
CA LEU A 36 6.10 -4.27 8.09
C LEU A 36 5.70 -3.44 9.30
N GLN A 37 4.45 -3.58 9.71
CA GLN A 37 3.95 -2.93 10.91
C GLN A 37 4.33 -3.75 12.15
N PRO A 38 5.11 -3.17 13.09
CA PRO A 38 5.35 -3.79 14.39
C PRO A 38 4.04 -3.95 15.16
N SER A 39 4.02 -4.81 16.19
CA SER A 39 2.83 -5.08 17.00
C SER A 39 2.27 -3.84 17.73
N MET A 40 3.06 -2.78 17.89
CA MET A 40 2.59 -1.51 18.44
C MET A 40 2.04 -0.61 17.33
N ARG A 41 0.73 -0.33 17.42
CA ARG A 41 0.06 0.66 16.58
C ARG A 41 0.08 2.03 17.25
N SER A 42 0.15 3.07 16.43
CA SER A 42 -0.06 4.45 16.86
C SER A 42 -0.63 5.23 15.69
N ASP A 43 -1.50 6.20 15.96
CA ASP A 43 -2.21 6.97 14.92
C ASP A 43 -1.24 7.66 13.96
N ASN A 44 -0.12 8.17 14.47
CA ASN A 44 0.95 8.76 13.67
C ASN A 44 1.53 7.83 12.58
N GLN A 45 1.41 6.50 12.73
CA GLN A 45 1.84 5.55 11.69
C GLN A 45 0.90 5.59 10.49
N ALA A 46 -0.41 5.64 10.73
CA ALA A 46 -1.41 5.67 9.67
C ALA A 46 -1.24 6.94 8.84
N ASP A 47 -1.07 8.10 9.50
CA ASP A 47 -0.87 9.39 8.85
C ASP A 47 0.42 9.43 8.03
N ALA A 48 1.53 8.92 8.57
CA ALA A 48 2.80 8.89 7.85
C ALA A 48 2.76 7.97 6.62
N LEU A 49 2.10 6.80 6.73
CA LEU A 49 1.91 5.89 5.60
C LEU A 49 0.96 6.49 4.54
N ALA A 50 -0.12 7.15 4.98
CA ALA A 50 -1.01 7.91 4.10
C ALA A 50 -0.27 9.02 3.34
N GLY A 51 0.54 9.82 4.03
CA GLY A 51 1.37 10.86 3.42
C GLY A 51 2.35 10.28 2.40
N ARG A 52 2.99 9.16 2.72
CA ARG A 52 3.90 8.46 1.79
C ARG A 52 3.18 7.98 0.53
N ALA A 53 2.00 7.40 0.70
CA ALA A 53 1.19 6.93 -0.42
C ALA A 53 0.74 8.10 -1.31
N ARG A 54 0.38 9.25 -0.75
CA ARG A 54 0.10 10.47 -1.51
C ARG A 54 1.32 10.96 -2.29
N GLN A 55 2.49 10.99 -1.65
CA GLN A 55 3.73 11.39 -2.33
C GLN A 55 4.01 10.51 -3.55
N TRP A 56 3.82 9.19 -3.40
CA TRP A 56 3.95 8.23 -4.50
C TRP A 56 2.94 8.46 -5.61
N ALA A 57 1.66 8.65 -5.26
CA ALA A 57 0.61 8.96 -6.22
C ALA A 57 0.94 10.21 -7.06
N THR A 58 1.47 11.27 -6.41
CA THR A 58 1.83 12.53 -7.07
C THR A 58 3.05 12.39 -7.98
N HIS A 59 4.09 11.65 -7.58
CA HIS A 59 5.38 11.65 -8.28
C HIS A 59 5.57 10.47 -9.22
N ALA A 60 4.91 9.36 -8.93
CA ALA A 60 5.16 8.09 -9.58
C ALA A 60 3.93 7.49 -10.26
N GLY A 61 2.76 8.13 -10.15
CA GLY A 61 1.54 7.76 -10.87
C GLY A 61 0.63 6.83 -10.06
N PRO A 62 -0.21 6.02 -10.73
CA PRO A 62 -1.24 5.23 -10.06
C PRO A 62 -0.68 4.34 -8.94
N THR A 63 -1.15 4.57 -7.71
CA THR A 63 -0.65 3.94 -6.49
C THR A 63 -1.76 3.24 -5.74
N LEU A 64 -1.57 1.97 -5.41
CA LEU A 64 -2.46 1.19 -4.56
C LEU A 64 -1.84 0.99 -3.18
N VAL A 65 -2.63 1.23 -2.12
CA VAL A 65 -2.30 0.84 -0.75
C VAL A 65 -3.14 -0.36 -0.37
N ILE A 66 -2.49 -1.45 0.01
CA ILE A 66 -3.13 -2.65 0.54
C ILE A 66 -2.91 -2.67 2.05
N ASP A 67 -3.95 -2.32 2.82
CA ASP A 67 -3.90 -2.33 4.28
C ASP A 67 -4.34 -3.70 4.81
N ALA A 68 -3.36 -4.60 4.97
CA ALA A 68 -3.57 -5.91 5.56
C ALA A 68 -3.15 -5.98 7.04
N ALA A 69 -2.63 -4.89 7.60
CA ALA A 69 -2.22 -4.80 9.00
C ALA A 69 -3.23 -4.12 9.92
N ARG A 70 -4.35 -3.64 9.36
CA ARG A 70 -5.33 -2.75 10.03
C ARG A 70 -4.62 -1.50 10.54
N SER A 71 -3.74 -0.95 9.70
CA SER A 71 -3.01 0.29 9.95
C SER A 71 -3.93 1.50 9.98
N GLN A 72 -5.14 1.37 9.43
CA GLN A 72 -6.14 2.44 9.32
C GLN A 72 -5.71 3.54 8.33
N VAL A 73 -4.95 3.19 7.29
CA VAL A 73 -4.50 4.19 6.28
C VAL A 73 -5.69 4.85 5.57
N ALA A 74 -6.76 4.09 5.31
CA ALA A 74 -7.99 4.66 4.75
C ALA A 74 -8.59 5.76 5.65
N LEU A 75 -8.59 5.55 6.97
CA LEU A 75 -9.11 6.53 7.93
C LEU A 75 -8.24 7.80 7.95
N ALA A 76 -6.92 7.65 7.95
CA ALA A 76 -5.97 8.76 7.84
C ALA A 76 -6.14 9.57 6.53
N LEU A 77 -6.64 8.92 5.47
CA LEU A 77 -6.99 9.56 4.20
C LEU A 77 -8.40 10.17 4.18
N GLY A 78 -9.15 10.08 5.28
CA GLY A 78 -10.53 10.58 5.39
C GLY A 78 -11.58 9.72 4.68
N LEU A 79 -11.24 8.47 4.36
CA LEU A 79 -12.13 7.56 3.63
C LEU A 79 -13.06 6.82 4.59
N ARG A 80 -14.27 6.52 4.11
CA ARG A 80 -15.19 5.59 4.76
C ARG A 80 -15.28 4.34 3.90
N LEU A 81 -14.82 3.23 4.47
CA LEU A 81 -14.81 1.94 3.80
C LEU A 81 -16.13 1.22 4.06
N ARG A 82 -16.80 0.81 3.00
CA ARG A 82 -18.01 -0.02 3.08
C ARG A 82 -17.69 -1.50 2.92
N TYR A 83 -16.80 -1.81 1.99
CA TYR A 83 -16.37 -3.16 1.67
C TYR A 83 -14.85 -3.29 1.86
N ASP A 84 -14.41 -4.54 1.94
CA ASP A 84 -13.00 -4.92 2.02
C ASP A 84 -12.77 -6.11 1.07
N LEU A 85 -11.52 -6.56 0.95
CA LEU A 85 -11.17 -7.70 0.10
C LEU A 85 -11.94 -8.98 0.48
N GLU A 86 -12.31 -9.16 1.74
CA GLU A 86 -13.05 -10.35 2.17
C GLU A 86 -14.46 -10.37 1.56
N HIS A 87 -15.16 -9.23 1.54
CA HIS A 87 -16.48 -9.11 0.90
C HIS A 87 -16.39 -9.40 -0.60
N ALA A 88 -15.38 -8.87 -1.28
CA ALA A 88 -15.19 -9.13 -2.71
C ALA A 88 -14.93 -10.62 -2.99
N LEU A 89 -14.10 -11.28 -2.17
CA LEU A 89 -13.84 -12.72 -2.30
C LEU A 89 -15.05 -13.60 -1.95
N ALA A 90 -15.95 -13.10 -1.09
CA ALA A 90 -17.22 -13.76 -0.79
C ALA A 90 -18.28 -13.58 -1.88
N GLY A 91 -18.05 -12.66 -2.83
CA GLY A 91 -19.02 -12.30 -3.88
C GLY A 91 -20.08 -11.30 -3.44
N ASP A 92 -19.90 -10.64 -2.28
CA ASP A 92 -20.83 -9.62 -1.77
C ASP A 92 -20.74 -8.31 -2.57
N CYS A 93 -19.59 -8.06 -3.22
CA CYS A 93 -19.35 -6.91 -4.10
C CYS A 93 -18.29 -7.26 -5.16
N ASP A 94 -18.12 -6.40 -6.16
CA ASP A 94 -17.00 -6.53 -7.08
C ASP A 94 -15.68 -6.12 -6.42
N LEU A 95 -14.57 -6.61 -6.96
CA LEU A 95 -13.24 -6.29 -6.43
C LEU A 95 -12.90 -4.79 -6.53
N GLY A 96 -13.43 -4.12 -7.56
CA GLY A 96 -13.33 -2.67 -7.72
C GLY A 96 -14.10 -1.90 -6.63
N ASP A 97 -15.24 -2.41 -6.17
CA ASP A 97 -16.05 -1.76 -5.12
C ASP A 97 -15.39 -1.80 -3.74
N ALA A 98 -14.56 -2.83 -3.50
CA ALA A 98 -13.74 -2.93 -2.29
C ALA A 98 -12.52 -1.99 -2.33
N CYS A 99 -12.14 -1.49 -3.51
CA CYS A 99 -10.99 -0.62 -3.71
C CYS A 99 -11.44 0.85 -3.79
N VAL A 100 -11.14 1.63 -2.74
CA VAL A 100 -11.67 2.99 -2.62
C VAL A 100 -10.64 4.01 -3.11
N ALA A 101 -11.05 4.87 -4.04
CA ALA A 101 -10.23 5.98 -4.51
C ALA A 101 -10.04 7.03 -3.41
N ALA A 102 -8.79 7.49 -3.25
CA ALA A 102 -8.37 8.51 -2.29
C ALA A 102 -7.79 9.75 -3.00
N GLY A 103 -8.27 10.02 -4.22
CA GLY A 103 -7.77 11.05 -5.12
C GLY A 103 -7.63 10.51 -6.55
N ASN A 104 -6.99 11.29 -7.43
CA ASN A 104 -6.90 10.97 -8.86
C ASN A 104 -5.96 9.78 -9.18
N SER A 105 -5.04 9.44 -8.29
CA SER A 105 -4.01 8.43 -8.56
C SER A 105 -3.64 7.60 -7.33
N LEU A 106 -4.52 7.58 -6.33
CA LEU A 106 -4.33 6.83 -5.09
C LEU A 106 -5.58 6.01 -4.81
N TRP A 107 -5.39 4.72 -4.56
CA TRP A 107 -6.45 3.79 -4.16
C TRP A 107 -6.06 3.07 -2.89
N VAL A 108 -7.06 2.68 -2.10
CA VAL A 108 -6.88 1.93 -0.86
C VAL A 108 -7.76 0.70 -0.88
N LEU A 109 -7.14 -0.45 -0.67
CA LEU A 109 -7.80 -1.73 -0.49
C LEU A 109 -7.60 -2.23 0.94
N PRO A 110 -8.67 -2.31 1.74
CA PRO A 110 -8.61 -2.94 3.05
C PRO A 110 -8.56 -4.46 2.84
N ALA A 111 -7.52 -5.13 3.37
CA ALA A 111 -7.28 -6.55 3.10
C ALA A 111 -7.05 -7.40 4.36
N ALA A 112 -7.10 -6.79 5.55
CA ALA A 112 -6.71 -7.47 6.78
C ALA A 112 -7.54 -8.72 7.09
N ARG A 113 -8.86 -8.69 6.86
CA ARG A 113 -9.76 -9.84 7.10
C ARG A 113 -9.51 -10.99 6.12
N ALA A 114 -9.35 -10.67 4.84
CA ALA A 114 -8.99 -11.66 3.84
C ALA A 114 -7.65 -12.33 4.16
N LEU A 115 -6.68 -11.55 4.64
CA LEU A 115 -5.40 -12.08 5.10
C LEU A 115 -5.55 -12.92 6.38
N ASP A 116 -6.34 -12.48 7.36
CA ASP A 116 -6.66 -13.27 8.57
C ASP A 116 -7.17 -14.67 8.16
N ALA A 117 -8.07 -14.72 7.19
CA ALA A 117 -8.64 -15.95 6.69
C ALA A 117 -7.65 -16.82 5.91
N ALA A 118 -6.81 -16.22 5.06
CA ALA A 118 -5.73 -16.94 4.37
C ALA A 118 -4.72 -17.58 5.33
N PHE A 119 -4.44 -16.92 6.46
CA PHE A 119 -3.57 -17.48 7.49
C PHE A 119 -4.23 -18.60 8.30
N ALA A 120 -5.56 -18.54 8.46
CA ALA A 120 -6.31 -19.58 9.15
C ALA A 120 -6.55 -20.81 8.27
N ASP A 121 -6.64 -20.62 6.94
CA ASP A 121 -6.86 -21.68 5.96
C ASP A 121 -6.00 -21.43 4.71
N GLU A 122 -4.95 -22.25 4.54
CA GLU A 122 -4.01 -22.15 3.40
C GLU A 122 -4.72 -22.31 2.04
N ARG A 123 -5.89 -22.98 1.97
CA ARG A 123 -6.68 -23.08 0.73
C ARG A 123 -7.16 -21.71 0.25
N ARG A 124 -7.25 -20.73 1.16
CA ARG A 124 -7.62 -19.34 0.86
C ARG A 124 -6.42 -18.47 0.51
N ALA A 125 -5.19 -18.91 0.73
CA ALA A 125 -4.00 -18.10 0.49
C ALA A 125 -3.84 -17.72 -0.99
N GLU A 126 -3.99 -18.69 -1.90
CA GLU A 126 -3.83 -18.46 -3.33
C GLU A 126 -4.92 -17.56 -3.92
N PRO A 127 -6.22 -17.75 -3.64
CA PRO A 127 -7.26 -16.81 -4.06
C PRO A 127 -7.02 -15.36 -3.57
N VAL A 128 -6.61 -15.19 -2.32
CA VAL A 128 -6.33 -13.86 -1.75
C VAL A 128 -5.13 -13.22 -2.44
N ALA A 129 -4.03 -13.96 -2.62
CA ALA A 129 -2.85 -13.46 -3.31
C ALA A 129 -3.15 -13.10 -4.77
N SER A 130 -3.87 -13.95 -5.49
CA SER A 130 -4.27 -13.74 -6.88
C SER A 130 -5.15 -12.48 -7.03
N ALA A 131 -6.11 -12.28 -6.14
CA ALA A 131 -6.94 -11.07 -6.14
C ALA A 131 -6.10 -9.80 -5.91
N LEU A 132 -5.18 -9.82 -4.93
CA LEU A 132 -4.28 -8.68 -4.69
C LEU A 132 -3.39 -8.37 -5.89
N GLN A 133 -2.80 -9.39 -6.51
CA GLN A 133 -1.97 -9.23 -7.70
C GLN A 133 -2.79 -8.70 -8.88
N SER A 134 -4.03 -9.18 -9.06
CA SER A 134 -4.89 -8.74 -10.16
C SER A 134 -5.16 -7.23 -10.10
N ILE A 135 -5.51 -6.70 -8.92
CA ILE A 135 -5.73 -5.25 -8.76
C ILE A 135 -4.42 -4.49 -8.90
N ALA A 136 -3.33 -5.00 -8.31
CA ALA A 136 -2.05 -4.34 -8.36
C ALA A 136 -1.53 -4.18 -9.79
N ARG A 137 -1.82 -5.11 -10.72
CA ARG A 137 -1.39 -5.05 -12.13
C ARG A 137 -1.90 -3.84 -12.90
N GLU A 138 -2.99 -3.23 -12.46
CA GLU A 138 -3.52 -1.99 -13.05
C GLU A 138 -2.80 -0.73 -12.56
N MET A 139 -1.90 -0.90 -11.60
CA MET A 139 -1.23 0.18 -10.87
C MET A 139 0.24 0.24 -11.26
N ARG A 140 0.80 1.44 -11.14
CA ARG A 140 2.25 1.62 -11.34
C ARG A 140 3.03 1.26 -10.07
N GLN A 141 2.40 1.42 -8.90
CA GLN A 141 2.99 1.13 -7.61
C GLN A 141 1.98 0.49 -6.66
N ALA A 142 2.46 -0.40 -5.79
CA ALA A 142 1.66 -1.02 -4.74
C ALA A 142 2.42 -1.03 -3.41
N MET A 143 1.79 -0.51 -2.36
CA MET A 143 2.27 -0.58 -0.98
C MET A 143 1.51 -1.68 -0.24
N LEU A 144 2.20 -2.76 0.10
CA LEU A 144 1.62 -3.84 0.90
C LEU A 144 1.98 -3.65 2.36
N ILE A 145 0.98 -3.38 3.21
CA ILE A 145 1.19 -3.20 4.64
C ILE A 145 0.79 -4.47 5.38
N LEU A 146 1.76 -5.14 6.00
CA LEU A 146 1.57 -6.41 6.70
C LEU A 146 1.96 -6.27 8.17
N PRO A 147 1.26 -6.98 9.09
CA PRO A 147 1.81 -7.22 10.41
C PRO A 147 3.14 -7.97 10.27
N ALA A 148 4.17 -7.56 11.00
CA ALA A 148 5.47 -8.26 10.96
C ALA A 148 5.35 -9.75 11.36
N ALA A 149 4.33 -10.10 12.16
CA ALA A 149 4.03 -11.48 12.52
C ALA A 149 3.56 -12.37 11.36
N ARG A 150 3.23 -11.75 10.21
CA ARG A 150 2.67 -12.38 9.01
C ARG A 150 3.55 -12.20 7.78
N VAL A 151 4.81 -11.86 8.00
CA VAL A 151 5.77 -11.59 6.91
C VAL A 151 5.99 -12.80 5.99
N SER A 152 5.83 -14.04 6.48
CA SER A 152 5.93 -15.25 5.64
C SER A 152 4.92 -15.31 4.49
N TRP A 153 3.87 -14.48 4.51
CA TRP A 153 2.90 -14.39 3.42
C TRP A 153 3.44 -13.70 2.18
N VAL A 154 4.54 -12.95 2.29
CA VAL A 154 5.17 -12.30 1.13
C VAL A 154 5.69 -13.31 0.10
N ARG A 155 5.81 -14.60 0.45
CA ARG A 155 6.14 -15.69 -0.48
C ARG A 155 5.20 -15.77 -1.70
N HIS A 156 3.98 -15.27 -1.56
CA HIS A 156 3.01 -15.20 -2.66
C HIS A 156 3.22 -13.98 -3.57
N PHE A 157 4.25 -13.17 -3.35
CA PHE A 157 4.58 -11.96 -4.12
C PHE A 157 6.06 -12.02 -4.56
N PRO A 158 6.36 -12.69 -5.68
CA PRO A 158 7.75 -12.90 -6.14
C PRO A 158 8.55 -11.60 -6.30
N GLU A 159 7.90 -10.50 -6.66
CA GLU A 159 8.50 -9.17 -6.77
C GLU A 159 9.00 -8.67 -5.41
N ILE A 160 8.20 -8.84 -4.34
CA ILE A 160 8.59 -8.43 -2.98
C ILE A 160 9.75 -9.29 -2.48
N VAL A 161 9.67 -10.61 -2.70
CA VAL A 161 10.73 -11.56 -2.29
C VAL A 161 12.05 -11.20 -2.95
N ARG A 162 12.05 -10.81 -4.23
CA ARG A 162 13.25 -10.44 -4.98
C ARG A 162 13.92 -9.18 -4.42
N GLU A 163 13.13 -8.20 -3.99
CA GLU A 163 13.63 -6.92 -3.49
C GLU A 163 14.32 -7.06 -2.13
N ARG A 164 13.96 -8.08 -1.33
CA ARG A 164 14.55 -8.40 -0.01
C ARG A 164 14.65 -7.21 0.95
N GLN A 165 13.75 -6.24 0.78
CA GLN A 165 13.72 -5.01 1.57
C GLN A 165 12.31 -4.66 2.08
N ALA A 166 12.26 -4.04 3.25
CA ALA A 166 11.01 -3.59 3.87
C ALA A 166 11.15 -2.21 4.51
N LEU A 167 10.05 -1.47 4.58
CA LEU A 167 9.90 -0.27 5.40
C LEU A 167 9.30 -0.65 6.76
N ILE A 168 9.84 -0.11 7.85
CA ILE A 168 9.30 -0.28 9.20
C ILE A 168 9.05 1.12 9.79
N PRO A 169 7.78 1.50 10.07
CA PRO A 169 7.50 2.71 10.82
C PRO A 169 7.90 2.53 12.29
N VAL A 170 8.61 3.50 12.84
CA VAL A 170 9.17 3.48 14.20
C VAL A 170 8.58 4.63 15.00
N SER A 171 7.67 4.31 15.92
CA SER A 171 7.09 5.28 16.85
C SER A 171 8.02 5.53 18.05
N ARG A 172 7.78 6.60 18.80
CA ARG A 172 8.43 6.83 20.09
C ARG A 172 7.87 5.87 21.13
N GLY A 173 8.73 5.36 22.01
CA GLY A 173 8.34 4.53 23.13
C GLY A 173 9.50 3.70 23.65
N ALA A 174 9.38 3.25 24.90
CA ALA A 174 10.39 2.41 25.54
C ALA A 174 10.61 1.08 24.77
N ASP A 175 9.54 0.54 24.17
CA ASP A 175 9.55 -0.75 23.48
C ASP A 175 9.80 -0.65 21.97
N ALA A 176 10.02 0.55 21.43
CA ALA A 176 10.14 0.76 19.99
C ALA A 176 11.27 -0.07 19.37
N SER A 177 12.46 -0.08 20.01
CA SER A 177 13.60 -0.87 19.53
C SER A 177 13.32 -2.37 19.56
N THR A 178 12.75 -2.88 20.64
CA THR A 178 12.42 -4.30 20.79
C THR A 178 11.40 -4.74 19.75
N ALA A 179 10.38 -3.92 19.49
CA ALA A 179 9.37 -4.20 18.48
C ALA A 179 9.97 -4.24 17.06
N VAL A 180 10.83 -3.27 16.71
CA VAL A 180 11.53 -3.24 15.41
C VAL A 180 12.46 -4.44 15.26
N LEU A 181 13.31 -4.73 16.25
CA LEU A 181 14.24 -5.86 16.19
C LEU A 181 13.51 -7.21 16.13
N THR A 182 12.34 -7.31 16.78
CA THR A 182 11.48 -8.50 16.67
C THR A 182 10.93 -8.64 15.26
N ALA A 183 10.49 -7.55 14.63
CA ALA A 183 10.03 -7.54 13.25
C ALA A 183 11.15 -7.92 12.26
N VAL A 184 12.35 -7.35 12.44
CA VAL A 184 13.55 -7.66 11.65
C VAL A 184 13.90 -9.14 11.74
N ARG A 185 13.99 -9.68 12.97
CA ARG A 185 14.30 -11.10 13.18
C ARG A 185 13.32 -12.03 12.48
N ARG A 186 12.02 -11.74 12.56
CA ARG A 186 10.98 -12.53 11.89
C ARG A 186 11.10 -12.43 10.37
N ALA A 187 11.27 -11.22 9.84
CA ALA A 187 11.38 -11.00 8.41
C ALA A 187 12.62 -11.68 7.79
N MET A 188 13.74 -11.72 8.52
CA MET A 188 14.91 -12.49 8.12
C MET A 188 14.66 -14.00 8.15
N SER A 189 14.08 -14.51 9.24
CA SER A 189 13.83 -15.94 9.44
C SER A 189 12.81 -16.50 8.45
N ASP A 190 11.73 -15.76 8.21
CA ASP A 190 10.53 -16.31 7.58
C ASP A 190 10.35 -15.85 6.13
N ALA A 191 11.13 -14.86 5.68
CA ALA A 191 10.99 -14.25 4.35
C ALA A 191 12.32 -13.79 3.72
N GLU A 192 13.47 -14.06 4.35
CA GLU A 192 14.81 -13.72 3.85
C GLU A 192 15.03 -12.23 3.52
N ILE A 193 14.25 -11.34 4.13
CA ILE A 193 14.38 -9.88 3.98
C ILE A 193 15.54 -9.43 4.87
N ASP A 194 16.58 -8.83 4.30
CA ASP A 194 17.79 -8.43 5.03
C ASP A 194 18.00 -6.92 5.11
N THR A 195 17.24 -6.13 4.34
CA THR A 195 17.39 -4.67 4.28
C THR A 195 16.14 -3.96 4.78
N PHE A 196 16.28 -3.09 5.78
CA PHE A 196 15.16 -2.43 6.43
C PHE A 196 15.33 -0.91 6.46
N HIS A 197 14.35 -0.22 5.91
CA HIS A 197 14.25 1.24 5.96
C HIS A 197 13.38 1.63 7.15
N LEU A 198 13.93 2.38 8.10
CA LEU A 198 13.25 2.78 9.32
C LEU A 198 12.68 4.19 9.16
N LEU A 199 11.35 4.30 9.19
CA LEU A 199 10.63 5.56 9.15
C LEU A 199 10.36 6.04 10.58
N PHE A 200 11.20 6.92 11.10
CA PHE A 200 11.06 7.45 12.46
C PHE A 200 9.95 8.50 12.53
N LEU A 201 9.01 8.32 13.45
CA LEU A 201 7.81 9.15 13.58
C LEU A 201 7.87 10.03 14.82
N GLY A 202 7.71 11.34 14.63
CA GLY A 202 7.67 12.33 15.73
C GLY A 202 9.01 12.48 16.48
N MET A 203 10.12 12.06 15.89
CA MET A 203 11.47 12.14 16.46
C MET A 203 12.30 13.17 15.71
N GLY A 204 13.11 13.95 16.44
CA GLY A 204 14.15 14.77 15.81
C GLY A 204 15.36 13.91 15.39
N ASP A 205 16.12 14.40 14.41
CA ASP A 205 17.23 13.68 13.78
C ASP A 205 18.25 13.10 14.76
N ALA A 206 18.63 13.85 15.80
CA ALA A 206 19.57 13.38 16.80
C ALA A 206 19.05 12.18 17.59
N ALA A 207 17.75 12.16 17.93
CA ALA A 207 17.12 11.05 18.63
C ALA A 207 16.96 9.83 17.72
N ALA A 208 16.48 10.06 16.48
CA ALA A 208 16.35 9.02 15.46
C ALA A 208 17.72 8.38 15.13
N GLY A 209 18.78 9.19 14.97
CA GLY A 209 20.14 8.72 14.69
C GLY A 209 20.72 7.86 15.80
N ARG A 210 20.55 8.24 17.07
CA ARG A 210 20.97 7.40 18.21
C ARG A 210 20.21 6.06 18.24
N LEU A 211 18.90 6.10 18.03
CA LEU A 211 18.06 4.91 18.02
C LEU A 211 18.44 3.97 16.86
N LEU A 212 18.64 4.52 15.66
CA LEU A 212 19.11 3.79 14.48
C LEU A 212 20.46 3.14 14.76
N SER A 213 21.44 3.88 15.25
CA SER A 213 22.79 3.37 15.50
C SER A 213 22.77 2.17 16.45
N GLY A 214 22.03 2.27 17.55
CA GLY A 214 21.88 1.16 18.51
C GLY A 214 21.21 -0.07 17.90
N MET A 215 20.09 0.11 17.20
CA MET A 215 19.39 -1.01 16.55
C MET A 215 20.19 -1.62 15.41
N ALA A 216 20.89 -0.81 14.60
CA ALA A 216 21.69 -1.27 13.47
C ALA A 216 22.85 -2.14 13.94
N ALA A 217 23.53 -1.77 15.03
CA ALA A 217 24.59 -2.58 15.62
C ALA A 217 24.06 -3.95 16.08
N ILE A 218 22.89 -3.98 16.74
CA ILE A 218 22.27 -5.23 17.21
C ILE A 218 21.81 -6.08 16.01
N ALA A 219 21.11 -5.48 15.06
CA ALA A 219 20.54 -6.18 13.90
C ALA A 219 21.64 -6.78 13.01
N HIS A 220 22.71 -6.03 12.77
CA HIS A 220 23.85 -6.52 12.01
C HIS A 220 24.56 -7.67 12.75
N ARG A 221 24.85 -7.50 14.05
CA ARG A 221 25.57 -8.50 14.84
C ARG A 221 24.82 -9.81 15.02
N HIS A 222 23.51 -9.74 15.26
CA HIS A 222 22.71 -10.92 15.63
C HIS A 222 21.94 -11.55 14.48
N PHE A 223 21.60 -10.77 13.45
CA PHE A 223 20.78 -11.24 12.34
C PHE A 223 21.49 -11.12 10.99
N GLY A 224 22.49 -10.25 10.86
CA GLY A 224 23.08 -9.90 9.56
C GLY A 224 22.23 -8.91 8.76
N ALA A 225 21.24 -8.27 9.39
CA ALA A 225 20.38 -7.28 8.76
C ALA A 225 21.05 -5.90 8.63
N THR A 226 20.68 -5.19 7.57
CA THR A 226 21.03 -3.78 7.34
C THR A 226 19.85 -2.89 7.69
N LEU A 227 20.06 -1.91 8.58
CA LEU A 227 19.05 -0.90 8.92
C LEU A 227 19.48 0.47 8.39
N ILE A 228 18.58 1.17 7.71
CA ILE A 228 18.82 2.47 7.07
C ILE A 228 17.72 3.44 7.51
N ALA A 229 18.05 4.71 7.76
CA ALA A 229 17.01 5.73 7.95
C ALA A 229 16.24 5.95 6.64
N ALA A 230 14.92 5.80 6.69
CA ALA A 230 14.05 6.27 5.63
C ALA A 230 13.92 7.80 5.74
N LYS A 231 13.84 8.49 4.60
CA LYS A 231 13.47 9.91 4.61
C LYS A 231 12.05 10.07 5.14
N PRO A 232 11.81 10.96 6.12
CA PRO A 232 10.45 11.31 6.53
C PRO A 232 9.70 11.92 5.36
N VAL A 233 8.40 11.68 5.32
CA VAL A 233 7.52 12.40 4.40
C VAL A 233 7.23 13.76 5.05
N PRO A 234 7.46 14.89 4.38
CA PRO A 234 7.13 16.19 4.93
C PRO A 234 5.62 16.26 5.23
N ASP A 235 5.23 16.77 6.40
CA ASP A 235 3.84 16.89 6.88
C ASP A 235 2.96 17.86 6.05
N THR A 236 3.42 18.28 4.87
CA THR A 236 2.97 19.53 4.23
C THR A 236 1.55 19.56 3.68
N GLU A 237 0.73 18.50 3.78
CA GLU A 237 -0.64 18.49 3.23
C GLU A 237 -1.71 17.77 4.06
N ILE A 238 -1.40 17.22 5.24
CA ILE A 238 -2.41 16.50 6.04
C ILE A 238 -3.37 17.49 6.74
N ALA A 239 -2.91 18.71 7.04
CA ALA A 239 -3.71 19.71 7.75
C ALA A 239 -4.74 20.47 6.87
N SER A 240 -4.59 20.51 5.55
CA SER A 240 -5.44 21.35 4.67
C SER A 240 -6.66 20.63 4.08
N ALA A 241 -6.71 19.30 4.10
CA ALA A 241 -7.83 18.53 3.53
C ALA A 241 -9.04 18.39 4.48
N GLY A 242 -8.87 18.61 5.79
CA GLY A 242 -9.94 18.53 6.78
C GLY A 242 -10.86 19.76 6.83
N ALA A 243 -10.50 20.87 6.18
CA ALA A 243 -11.23 22.13 6.24
C ALA A 243 -12.28 22.32 5.13
N SER A 244 -12.31 21.46 4.10
CA SER A 244 -13.13 21.69 2.89
C SER A 244 -14.38 20.80 2.73
N ILE A 245 -14.68 19.91 3.70
CA ILE A 245 -15.86 19.02 3.66
C ILE A 245 -16.89 19.39 4.75
N ARG A 246 -17.07 20.68 5.03
CA ARG A 246 -18.15 21.16 5.93
C ARG A 246 -19.15 22.10 5.27
N ASP A 247 -19.10 22.31 3.95
CA ASP A 247 -20.01 23.23 3.26
C ASP A 247 -20.71 22.59 2.05
N ARG A 248 -21.40 21.48 2.30
CA ARG A 248 -22.51 21.05 1.44
C ARG A 248 -23.77 20.93 2.28
N SER A 249 -24.47 22.06 2.32
CA SER A 249 -25.87 22.18 2.68
C SER A 249 -26.68 21.04 2.06
N VAL A 250 -27.30 20.25 2.92
CA VAL A 250 -28.38 19.35 2.53
C VAL A 250 -29.57 20.24 2.22
N GLU A 251 -29.83 20.53 0.95
CA GLU A 251 -31.15 20.98 0.52
C GLU A 251 -32.11 19.79 0.69
N SER A 252 -32.99 19.94 1.68
CA SER A 252 -34.13 19.08 1.92
C SER A 252 -35.11 19.19 0.76
N VAL A 253 -35.42 18.07 0.11
CA VAL A 253 -36.64 17.92 -0.68
C VAL A 253 -37.63 17.12 0.16
N PHE A 254 -38.64 17.83 0.65
CA PHE A 254 -40.00 17.29 0.71
C PHE A 254 -40.65 17.54 -0.65
#